data_AF-A0A969TAQ9-F1
#
_entry.id   AF-A0A969TAQ9-F1
#
_cell.length_a   1.000
_cell.length_b   1.000
_cell.length_c   1.000
_cell.angle_alpha   90.00
_cell.angle_beta   90.00
_cell.angle_gamma   90.00
#
_symmetry.space_group_name_H-M   'P 1'
#
loop_
_entity.id
_entity.type
_entity.pdbx_description
1 polymer ?
#
loop_
_entity_poly.entity_id
_entity_poly.type
_entity_poly.pdbx_seq_one_letter_code
_entity_poly.pdbx_strand_id
1 'polypeptide(L)'
;MSILNSLPTDCQKPILCCYVNTTSQIQIAQITNISDWYFERVVFPGQRLGFEAPDEAQLEIYTSTPNNNLVSKQFPCAHLRLYD
;
A
#
# COMPACT_ATOMS: atom_id res chain seq x y z
N MET A 1 20.60 7.41 -6.81
CA MET A 1 19.51 7.75 -5.87
C MET A 1 18.28 8.09 -6.69
N SER A 2 17.47 7.09 -7.02
CA SER A 2 16.27 7.29 -7.85
C SER A 2 15.07 7.41 -6.92
N ILE A 3 14.56 8.63 -6.81
CA ILE A 3 13.33 8.97 -6.11
C ILE A 3 12.17 8.59 -7.05
N LEU A 4 11.82 7.31 -7.14
CA LEU A 4 10.61 6.87 -7.85
C LEU A 4 9.49 6.72 -6.81
N ASN A 5 9.10 7.86 -6.25
CA ASN A 5 7.86 8.03 -5.47
C ASN A 5 6.82 8.84 -6.25
N SER A 6 7.11 9.23 -7.49
CA SER A 6 6.12 9.88 -8.33
C SER A 6 5.05 8.85 -8.69
N LEU A 7 3.79 9.21 -8.46
CA LEU A 7 2.64 8.54 -9.04
C LEU A 7 2.85 8.33 -10.55
N PRO A 8 2.23 7.30 -11.16
CA PRO A 8 2.31 7.10 -12.60
C PRO A 8 1.93 8.41 -13.31
N THR A 9 2.71 8.82 -14.31
CA THR A 9 2.54 10.12 -14.98
C THR A 9 1.16 10.29 -15.63
N ASP A 10 0.46 9.18 -15.92
CA ASP A 10 -0.90 9.15 -16.47
C ASP A 10 -2.00 9.10 -15.39
N CYS A 11 -1.64 9.06 -14.10
CA CYS A 11 -2.60 9.09 -13.01
C CYS A 11 -3.13 10.52 -12.85
N GLN A 12 -4.16 10.85 -13.63
CA GLN A 12 -4.70 12.22 -13.70
C GLN A 12 -5.31 12.70 -12.37
N LYS A 13 -5.77 11.78 -11.50
CA LYS A 13 -6.44 12.08 -10.23
C LYS A 13 -6.16 10.99 -9.19
N PRO A 14 -4.99 11.02 -8.51
CA PRO A 14 -4.76 10.12 -7.39
C PRO A 14 -5.76 10.39 -6.26
N ILE A 15 -6.11 9.33 -5.52
CA ILE A 15 -6.88 9.41 -4.28
C ILE A 15 -5.94 9.30 -3.08
N LEU A 16 -6.25 10.03 -2.01
CA LEU A 16 -5.55 9.89 -0.74
C LEU A 16 -6.08 8.66 0.00
N CYS A 17 -5.21 7.71 0.28
CA CYS A 17 -5.50 6.44 0.92
C CYS A 17 -4.84 6.37 2.30
N CYS A 18 -5.42 5.55 3.17
CA CYS A 18 -4.91 5.31 4.51
C CYS A 18 -5.07 3.85 4.94
N TYR A 19 -3.96 3.15 5.15
CA TYR A 19 -3.93 1.83 5.76
C TYR A 19 -3.40 1.92 7.20
N VAL A 20 -3.96 1.12 8.12
CA VAL A 20 -3.45 1.01 9.49
C VAL A 20 -3.10 -0.45 9.75
N ASN A 21 -1.85 -0.72 10.12
CA ASN A 21 -1.46 -2.04 10.59
C ASN A 21 -1.94 -2.20 12.04
N THR A 22 -3.08 -2.87 12.22
CA THR A 22 -3.64 -3.18 13.55
C THR A 22 -3.10 -4.49 14.14
N THR A 23 -2.10 -5.10 13.49
CA THR A 23 -1.47 -6.35 13.96
C THR A 23 -0.21 -6.04 14.78
N SER A 24 0.30 -7.05 15.50
CA SER A 24 1.58 -6.97 16.23
C SER A 24 2.80 -7.35 15.37
N GLN A 25 2.64 -7.52 14.06
CA GLN A 25 3.69 -7.97 13.15
C GLN A 25 4.10 -6.85 12.19
N ILE A 26 5.37 -6.79 11.80
CA ILE A 26 5.81 -5.92 10.70
C ILE A 26 5.21 -6.45 9.39
N GLN A 27 4.74 -5.52 8.55
CA GLN A 27 4.14 -5.84 7.27
C GLN A 27 4.85 -5.11 6.13
N ILE A 28 4.77 -5.66 4.93
CA ILE A 28 5.16 -4.99 3.69
C ILE A 28 3.87 -4.70 2.91
N ALA A 29 3.67 -3.44 2.57
CA ALA A 29 2.58 -2.98 1.72
C ALA A 29 3.11 -2.73 0.30
N GLN A 30 2.51 -3.34 -0.72
CA GLN A 30 2.89 -3.19 -2.12
C GLN A 30 1.68 -2.83 -2.99
N ILE A 31 1.94 -2.18 -4.13
CA ILE A 31 0.98 -2.09 -5.23
C ILE A 31 1.71 -2.53 -6.49
N THR A 32 1.26 -3.63 -7.08
CA THR A 32 1.90 -4.27 -8.24
C THR A 32 1.03 -4.26 -9.49
N ASN A 33 -0.25 -3.92 -9.36
CA ASN A 33 -1.24 -3.98 -10.43
C ASN A 33 -1.29 -2.72 -11.32
N ILE A 34 -0.42 -1.75 -11.07
CA ILE A 34 -0.32 -0.50 -11.85
C ILE A 34 1.01 -0.52 -12.60
N SER A 35 0.94 -0.47 -13.92
CA SER A 35 2.12 -0.47 -14.78
C SER A 35 3.00 0.76 -14.53
N ASP A 36 4.31 0.56 -14.67
CA ASP A 36 5.33 1.61 -14.54
C ASP A 36 5.34 2.39 -13.21
N TRP A 37 4.73 1.80 -12.16
CA TRP A 37 4.73 2.36 -10.82
C TRP A 37 5.32 1.38 -9.81
N TYR A 38 6.27 1.87 -9.01
CA TYR A 38 6.84 1.10 -7.90
C TYR A 38 6.32 1.66 -6.57
N PHE A 39 5.50 0.87 -5.89
CA PHE A 39 5.05 1.17 -4.54
C PHE A 39 5.35 -0.02 -3.62
N GLU A 40 6.24 0.20 -2.67
CA GLU A 40 6.55 -0.75 -1.60
C GLU A 40 6.89 0.02 -0.32
N ARG A 41 6.25 -0.34 0.81
CA ARG A 41 6.47 0.30 2.10
C ARG A 41 6.44 -0.70 3.24
N VAL A 42 7.33 -0.50 4.21
CA VAL A 42 7.27 -1.19 5.50
C VAL A 42 6.20 -0.52 6.37
N VAL A 43 5.34 -1.31 7.01
CA VAL A 43 4.32 -0.84 7.95
C VAL A 43 4.51 -1.52 9.31
N PHE A 44 4.94 -0.74 10.30
CA PHE A 44 5.14 -1.20 11.67
C PHE A 44 3.81 -1.44 12.41
N PRO A 45 3.80 -2.27 13.47
CA PRO A 45 2.64 -2.42 14.34
C PRO A 45 2.08 -1.07 14.81
N GLY A 46 0.78 -0.86 14.63
CA GLY A 46 0.08 0.38 14.98
C GLY A 46 0.32 1.56 14.04
N GLN A 47 1.19 1.42 13.03
CA GLN A 47 1.49 2.51 12.10
C GLN A 47 0.31 2.79 11.16
N ARG A 48 0.06 4.08 10.93
CA ARG A 48 -0.79 4.58 9.85
C ARG A 48 0.06 4.92 8.63
N LEU A 49 -0.15 4.19 7.53
CA LEU A 49 0.43 4.45 6.23
C LEU A 49 -0.54 5.31 5.42
N GLY A 50 -0.26 6.60 5.31
CA GLY A 50 -0.90 7.50 4.34
C GLY A 50 -0.16 7.46 3.01
N PHE A 51 -0.88 7.38 1.90
CA PHE A 51 -0.30 7.34 0.56
C PHE A 51 -1.30 7.79 -0.50
N GLU A 52 -0.79 8.22 -1.65
CA GLU A 52 -1.60 8.50 -2.83
C GLU A 52 -1.54 7.32 -3.80
N ALA A 53 -2.65 7.00 -4.45
CA ALA A 53 -2.73 5.94 -5.43
C ALA A 53 -3.83 6.20 -6.48
N PRO A 54 -3.75 5.60 -7.69
CA PRO A 54 -4.90 5.48 -8.59
C PRO A 54 -6.09 4.77 -7.89
N ASP A 55 -7.32 5.05 -8.33
CA ASP A 55 -8.52 4.45 -7.75
C ASP A 55 -8.58 2.92 -8.00
N GLU A 56 -8.07 2.49 -9.15
CA GLU A 56 -7.94 1.10 -9.57
C GLU A 56 -6.81 0.31 -8.87
N ALA A 57 -5.96 0.99 -8.11
CA ALA A 57 -4.83 0.36 -7.41
C ALA A 57 -5.29 -0.63 -6.33
N GLN A 58 -4.50 -1.68 -6.12
CA GLN A 58 -4.74 -2.71 -5.13
C GLN A 58 -3.56 -2.78 -4.16
N LEU A 59 -3.81 -2.48 -2.88
CA LEU A 59 -2.82 -2.59 -1.82
C LEU A 59 -2.70 -4.05 -1.36
N GLU A 60 -1.54 -4.64 -1.58
CA GLU A 60 -1.16 -5.97 -1.14
C GLU A 60 -0.38 -5.87 0.17
N ILE A 61 -0.84 -6.55 1.22
CA ILE A 61 -0.20 -6.59 2.54
C ILE A 61 0.38 -7.97 2.76
N TYR A 62 1.70 -8.04 2.86
CA TYR A 62 2.46 -9.24 3.17
C TYR A 62 2.87 -9.21 4.64
N THR A 63 2.45 -10.23 5.40
CA THR A 63 2.81 -10.39 6.82
C THR A 63 3.63 -11.66 7.01
N SER A 64 4.81 -11.53 7.64
CA SER A 64 5.61 -12.69 8.05
C SER A 64 5.18 -13.14 9.44
N THR A 65 4.63 -14.35 9.53
CA THR A 65 4.17 -14.92 10.81
C THR A 65 5.28 -15.66 11.54
N PRO A 66 5.18 -15.87 12.87
CA PRO A 66 6.18 -16.60 13.65
C PRO A 66 6.50 -18.01 13.14
N ASN A 67 5.59 -18.62 12.39
CA ASN A 67 5.78 -19.94 11.76
C ASN A 67 6.36 -19.83 10.34
N ASN A 68 6.90 -18.66 9.98
CA ASN A 68 7.47 -18.34 8.67
C ASN A 68 6.49 -18.45 7.49
N ASN A 69 5.18 -18.45 7.75
CA ASN A 69 4.17 -18.41 6.70
C ASN A 69 3.94 -16.96 6.28
N LEU A 70 4.05 -16.71 4.97
CA LEU A 70 3.69 -15.45 4.34
C LEU A 70 2.19 -15.45 4.06
N VAL A 71 1.46 -14.53 4.68
CA VAL A 71 0.05 -14.30 4.36
C VAL A 71 -0.05 -12.99 3.61
N SER A 72 -0.62 -13.05 2.40
CA SER A 72 -1.00 -11.87 1.64
C SER A 72 -2.49 -11.55 1.82
N LYS A 73 -2.80 -10.26 1.91
CA LYS A 73 -4.17 -9.73 1.83
C LYS A 73 -4.19 -8.61 0.80
N GLN A 74 -5.26 -8.49 0.04
CA GLN A 74 -5.42 -7.47 -0.97
C GLN A 74 -6.59 -6.55 -0.61
N PHE A 75 -6.39 -5.24 -0.78
CA PHE A 75 -7.39 -4.22 -0.50
C PHE A 75 -7.47 -3.24 -1.69
N PRO A 76 -8.65 -3.05 -2.30
CA PRO A 76 -8.84 -1.96 -3.26
C PRO A 76 -8.53 -0.61 -2.62
N CYS A 77 -7.72 0.23 -3.26
CA CYS A 77 -7.36 1.55 -2.75
C CYS A 77 -8.59 2.45 -2.62
N ALA A 78 -9.59 2.29 -3.50
CA ALA A 78 -10.90 2.92 -3.36
C ALA A 78 -11.58 2.68 -2.00
N HIS A 79 -11.34 1.53 -1.35
CA HIS A 79 -11.87 1.24 0.01
C HIS A 79 -11.01 1.82 1.14
N LEU A 80 -9.77 2.22 0.83
CA LEU A 80 -8.84 2.86 1.77
C LEU A 80 -8.87 4.39 1.66
N ARG A 81 -9.66 4.91 0.74
CA ARG A 81 -9.80 6.34 0.45
C ARG A 81 -10.25 7.10 1.70
N LEU A 82 -9.53 8.18 2.01
CA LEU A 82 -9.98 9.18 2.95
C LEU A 82 -11.04 10.06 2.27
N TYR A 83 -12.18 10.23 2.94
CA TYR A 83 -13.16 11.24 2.57
C TYR A 83 -12.79 12.52 3.32
N ASP A 84 -12.78 13.65 2.61
CA ASP A 84 -12.83 14.98 3.22
C ASP A 84 -14.22 15.24 3.84
#